data_AF-A0A6F8URB3-F1
#
_entry.id   AF-A0A6F8URB3-F1
#
_cell.length_a   1.000
_cell.length_b   1.000
_cell.length_c   1.000
_cell.angle_alpha   90.00
_cell.angle_beta   90.00
_cell.angle_gamma   90.00
#
_symmetry.space_group_name_H-M   'P 1'
#
loop_
_entity.id
_entity.type
_entity.pdbx_description
1 polymer ?
#
loop_
_entity_poly.entity_id
_entity_poly.type
_entity_poly.pdbx_seq_one_letter_code
_entity_poly.pdbx_strand_id
1 'polypeptide(L)'
;MRGIGRFRIAMVGLAVLAGVTATSAQTAPPPTPTPFAEALRKAADDLFSKAAVSGEKVELVIDPLIDAASGAQSTATRSMQATLMEIVRTSYPRFSVLPFDSEALAGKPVVLVGTFTAVNNQGAADGPRDAYRICLTLADLKSNSVVSKGVSRARTEGVDTTPTQYYRDSPLWAKDQATDAYIKTCQGTKLGDAIDPGYVERLTANALINDGILAYETQHFREALAFYRAARKLPGGEQHRVRIGTYLAASKLARREDMVDAFGDLIDYGLSTDRLMVKLLFKPGTTQFIDDRQITEPYPMWLSQIATRSRQKGACLEIVGHTSHTGLPQVNDRLSALRAQFVMDLLLTGAPDNRGRMIATGRGFRENLVGTGKDDASDALDRRVEFKVIGC
;
A
#
# COMPACT_ATOMS: atom_id res chain seq x y z
N MET A 1 -51.64 50.59 -44.48
CA MET A 1 -50.21 50.34 -44.72
C MET A 1 -49.74 49.21 -43.80
N ARG A 2 -49.30 48.11 -44.42
CA ARG A 2 -48.51 46.96 -43.96
C ARG A 2 -48.32 46.70 -42.45
N GLY A 3 -48.74 45.50 -42.03
CA GLY A 3 -48.28 44.79 -40.83
C GLY A 3 -48.83 43.37 -40.80
N ILE A 4 -48.21 42.45 -41.56
CA ILE A 4 -48.62 41.04 -41.67
C ILE A 4 -48.11 40.28 -40.43
N GLY A 5 -49.03 39.85 -39.56
CA GLY A 5 -48.80 38.78 -38.58
C GLY A 5 -49.37 37.47 -39.15
N ARG A 6 -48.51 36.50 -39.47
CA ARG A 6 -48.93 35.17 -39.93
C ARG A 6 -48.80 34.14 -38.81
N PHE A 7 -49.96 33.57 -38.48
CA PHE A 7 -50.19 32.39 -37.64
C PHE A 7 -49.29 31.20 -38.07
N ARG A 8 -48.69 30.53 -37.08
CA ARG A 8 -48.06 29.21 -37.26
C ARG A 8 -49.11 28.12 -37.09
N ILE A 9 -49.25 27.29 -38.12
CA ILE A 9 -50.05 26.06 -38.14
C ILE A 9 -49.31 24.98 -37.35
N ALA A 10 -50.00 24.32 -36.42
CA ALA A 10 -49.50 23.17 -35.68
C ALA A 10 -49.68 21.88 -36.51
N MET A 11 -48.58 21.18 -36.79
CA MET A 11 -48.60 19.79 -37.23
C MET A 11 -48.39 18.88 -36.01
N VAL A 12 -49.36 18.02 -35.73
CA VAL A 12 -49.25 16.93 -34.75
C VAL A 12 -48.65 15.72 -35.48
N GLY A 13 -47.39 15.40 -35.18
CA GLY A 13 -46.72 14.18 -35.62
C GLY A 13 -46.78 13.12 -34.51
N LEU A 14 -47.39 11.98 -34.81
CA LEU A 14 -47.50 10.82 -33.93
C LEU A 14 -46.15 10.06 -33.94
N ALA A 15 -45.40 10.10 -32.85
CA ALA A 15 -44.14 9.36 -32.70
C ALA A 15 -44.38 8.02 -31.96
N VAL A 16 -44.12 6.91 -32.65
CA VAL A 16 -44.11 5.56 -32.08
C VAL A 16 -42.82 5.36 -31.28
N LEU A 17 -42.94 5.24 -29.96
CA LEU A 17 -41.84 4.92 -29.05
C LEU A 17 -41.59 3.40 -29.06
N ALA A 18 -40.55 2.96 -29.76
CA ALA A 18 -39.98 1.63 -29.59
C ALA A 18 -39.19 1.59 -28.27
N GLY A 19 -39.69 0.89 -27.27
CA GLY A 19 -39.03 0.69 -25.98
C GLY A 19 -37.81 -0.22 -26.12
N VAL A 20 -36.61 0.36 -26.03
CA VAL A 20 -35.38 -0.39 -25.80
C VAL A 20 -35.34 -0.74 -24.31
N THR A 21 -35.67 -1.97 -23.96
CA THR A 21 -35.45 -2.49 -22.61
C THR A 21 -33.95 -2.64 -22.40
N ALA A 22 -33.34 -1.72 -21.65
CA ALA A 22 -31.99 -1.87 -21.14
C ALA A 22 -31.97 -3.05 -20.15
N THR A 23 -31.42 -4.18 -20.56
CA THR A 23 -31.16 -5.32 -19.67
C THR A 23 -30.11 -4.87 -18.65
N SER A 24 -30.52 -4.63 -17.41
CA SER A 24 -29.59 -4.42 -16.30
C SER A 24 -28.75 -5.69 -16.14
N ALA A 25 -27.46 -5.63 -16.46
CA ALA A 25 -26.55 -6.73 -16.22
C ALA A 25 -26.52 -7.01 -14.71
N GLN A 26 -27.12 -8.13 -14.29
CA GLN A 26 -27.08 -8.60 -12.92
C GLN A 26 -25.62 -8.89 -12.57
N THR A 27 -25.08 -8.15 -11.60
CA THR A 27 -23.72 -8.37 -11.09
C THR A 27 -23.62 -9.80 -10.53
N ALA A 28 -22.64 -10.57 -10.99
CA ALA A 28 -22.41 -11.93 -10.50
C ALA A 28 -22.27 -11.93 -8.96
N PRO A 29 -22.80 -12.94 -8.26
CA PRO A 29 -22.66 -13.03 -6.81
C PRO A 29 -21.19 -13.07 -6.42
N PRO A 30 -20.82 -12.50 -5.25
CA PRO A 30 -19.43 -12.50 -4.81
C PRO A 30 -18.92 -13.93 -4.59
N PRO A 31 -17.62 -14.20 -4.77
CA PRO A 31 -17.06 -15.52 -4.53
C PRO A 31 -17.21 -15.92 -3.06
N THR A 32 -17.54 -17.18 -2.79
CA THR A 32 -17.62 -17.72 -1.42
C THR A 32 -16.20 -17.87 -0.83
N PRO A 33 -15.88 -17.24 0.31
CA PRO A 33 -14.57 -17.41 0.93
C PRO A 33 -14.37 -18.82 1.53
N THR A 34 -13.23 -19.44 1.25
CA THR A 34 -12.82 -20.75 1.80
C THR A 34 -11.71 -20.58 2.84
N PRO A 35 -11.36 -21.60 3.65
CA PRO A 35 -10.22 -21.52 4.56
C PRO A 35 -8.94 -21.09 3.84
N PHE A 36 -8.10 -20.31 4.52
CA PHE A 36 -6.92 -19.67 3.93
C PHE A 36 -6.02 -20.62 3.12
N ALA A 37 -5.69 -21.79 3.65
CA ALA A 37 -4.85 -22.78 2.96
C ALA A 37 -5.50 -23.32 1.68
N GLU A 38 -6.82 -23.54 1.68
CA GLU A 38 -7.57 -24.00 0.52
C GLU A 38 -7.66 -22.89 -0.54
N ALA A 39 -7.96 -21.66 -0.13
CA ALA A 39 -8.00 -20.50 -1.00
C ALA A 39 -6.64 -20.25 -1.68
N LEU A 40 -5.54 -20.37 -0.94
CA LEU A 40 -4.18 -20.24 -1.49
C LEU A 40 -3.87 -21.36 -2.49
N ARG A 41 -4.15 -22.62 -2.13
CA ARG A 41 -3.96 -23.76 -3.03
C ARG A 41 -4.75 -23.58 -4.33
N LYS A 42 -6.03 -23.20 -4.23
CA LYS A 42 -6.87 -22.92 -5.40
C LYS A 42 -6.26 -21.82 -6.29
N ALA A 43 -5.84 -20.70 -5.70
CA ALA A 43 -5.24 -19.61 -6.46
C ALA A 43 -3.92 -20.04 -7.12
N ALA A 44 -3.09 -20.82 -6.42
CA ALA A 44 -1.86 -21.37 -6.96
C ALA A 44 -2.12 -22.35 -8.11
N ASP A 45 -3.11 -23.23 -7.97
CA ASP A 45 -3.47 -24.19 -9.02
C ASP A 45 -4.00 -23.49 -10.26
N ASP A 46 -4.90 -22.51 -10.08
CA ASP A 46 -5.37 -21.67 -11.16
C ASP A 46 -4.22 -20.92 -11.85
N LEU A 47 -3.22 -20.47 -11.09
CA LEU A 47 -2.05 -19.76 -11.60
C LEU A 47 -1.11 -20.68 -12.41
N PHE A 48 -0.64 -21.77 -11.83
CA PHE A 48 0.43 -22.58 -12.44
C PHE A 48 -0.07 -23.55 -13.51
N SER A 49 -1.27 -24.12 -13.34
CA SER A 49 -1.82 -25.07 -14.33
C SER A 49 -2.20 -24.41 -15.66
N LYS A 50 -2.50 -23.10 -15.65
CA LYS A 50 -2.93 -22.32 -16.82
C LYS A 50 -1.82 -21.46 -17.42
N ALA A 51 -0.59 -21.58 -16.92
CA ALA A 51 0.51 -20.71 -17.32
C ALA A 51 0.93 -20.93 -18.78
N ALA A 52 0.69 -19.90 -19.60
CA ALA A 52 1.04 -19.87 -21.02
C ALA A 52 2.47 -19.36 -21.22
N VAL A 53 3.46 -20.16 -20.77
CA VAL A 53 4.90 -19.84 -20.92
C VAL A 53 5.56 -20.89 -21.79
N SER A 54 6.56 -20.52 -22.60
CA SER A 54 7.35 -21.44 -23.42
C SER A 54 8.48 -22.11 -22.62
N GLY A 55 8.86 -23.34 -22.98
CA GLY A 55 10.03 -24.04 -22.43
C GLY A 55 9.69 -25.18 -21.47
N GLU A 56 10.52 -26.23 -21.47
CA GLU A 56 10.36 -27.42 -20.62
C GLU A 56 10.71 -27.16 -19.16
N LYS A 57 11.64 -26.23 -18.91
CA LYS A 57 11.96 -25.69 -17.59
C LYS A 57 11.83 -24.18 -17.62
N VAL A 58 11.07 -23.63 -16.68
CA VAL A 58 10.78 -22.21 -16.58
C VAL A 58 11.36 -21.67 -15.28
N GLU A 59 12.32 -20.77 -15.38
CA GLU A 59 12.85 -20.05 -14.22
C GLU A 59 11.76 -19.13 -13.65
N LEU A 60 11.56 -19.22 -12.34
CA LEU A 60 10.55 -18.49 -11.61
C LEU A 60 11.19 -17.76 -10.44
N VAL A 61 11.00 -16.45 -10.35
CA VAL A 61 11.29 -15.69 -9.13
C VAL A 61 9.99 -15.20 -8.51
N ILE A 62 9.98 -15.05 -7.19
CA ILE A 62 8.83 -14.51 -6.47
C ILE A 62 9.21 -13.15 -5.92
N ASP A 63 8.63 -12.08 -6.47
CA ASP A 63 8.75 -10.74 -5.90
C ASP A 63 7.93 -10.73 -4.58
N PRO A 64 8.56 -10.40 -3.42
CA PRO A 64 7.95 -10.52 -2.11
C PRO A 64 6.48 -10.14 -2.03
N LEU A 65 5.64 -11.06 -1.57
CA LEU A 65 4.19 -10.84 -1.48
C LEU A 65 3.87 -9.77 -0.44
N ILE A 66 2.96 -8.85 -0.79
CA ILE A 66 2.56 -7.73 0.06
C ILE A 66 1.05 -7.70 0.29
N ASP A 67 0.61 -6.99 1.32
CA ASP A 67 -0.77 -6.50 1.39
C ASP A 67 -0.92 -5.26 0.50
N ALA A 68 -1.88 -5.25 -0.41
CA ALA A 68 -2.16 -4.12 -1.28
C ALA A 68 -2.70 -2.88 -0.56
N ALA A 69 -3.29 -3.01 0.64
CA ALA A 69 -3.76 -1.84 1.39
C ALA A 69 -2.60 -1.07 2.01
N SER A 70 -1.65 -1.79 2.63
CA SER A 70 -0.50 -1.21 3.32
C SER A 70 0.81 -1.18 2.51
N GLY A 71 0.93 -1.94 1.43
CA GLY A 71 2.19 -2.17 0.73
C GLY A 71 3.21 -2.99 1.52
N ALA A 72 2.84 -3.52 2.69
CA ALA A 72 3.74 -4.16 3.63
C ALA A 72 3.74 -5.69 3.50
N GLN A 73 4.83 -6.33 3.93
CA GLN A 73 4.83 -7.76 4.22
C GLN A 73 4.31 -8.03 5.63
N SER A 74 3.68 -9.19 5.80
CA SER A 74 3.19 -9.69 7.09
C SER A 74 3.58 -11.16 7.28
N THR A 75 3.31 -11.71 8.47
CA THR A 75 3.42 -13.16 8.71
C THR A 75 2.66 -13.96 7.65
N ALA A 76 1.43 -13.58 7.32
CA ALA A 76 0.60 -14.23 6.32
C ALA A 76 1.25 -14.17 4.92
N THR A 77 1.71 -13.01 4.45
CA THR A 77 2.28 -12.92 3.10
C THR A 77 3.57 -13.73 2.95
N ARG A 78 4.40 -13.80 4.00
CA ARG A 78 5.58 -14.69 4.04
C ARG A 78 5.21 -16.17 4.05
N SER A 79 4.22 -16.55 4.85
CA SER A 79 3.70 -17.92 4.89
C SER A 79 3.11 -18.34 3.53
N MET A 80 2.40 -17.44 2.85
CA MET A 80 1.90 -17.65 1.49
C MET A 80 3.04 -17.91 0.52
N GLN A 81 4.09 -17.06 0.53
CA GLN A 81 5.24 -17.23 -0.34
C GLN A 81 5.92 -18.59 -0.13
N ALA A 82 6.21 -18.95 1.12
CA ALA A 82 6.82 -20.24 1.44
C ALA A 82 5.96 -21.43 0.96
N THR A 83 4.64 -21.32 1.12
CA THR A 83 3.69 -22.34 0.66
C THR A 83 3.63 -22.41 -0.87
N LEU A 84 3.67 -21.28 -1.58
CA LEU A 84 3.74 -21.24 -3.04
C LEU A 84 5.01 -21.91 -3.57
N MET A 85 6.16 -21.65 -2.94
CA MET A 85 7.42 -22.30 -3.30
C MET A 85 7.32 -23.83 -3.15
N GLU A 86 6.70 -24.31 -2.07
CA GLU A 86 6.50 -25.74 -1.85
C GLU A 86 5.50 -26.37 -2.85
N ILE A 87 4.41 -25.68 -3.16
CA ILE A 87 3.46 -26.11 -4.20
C ILE A 87 4.16 -26.22 -5.56
N VAL A 88 4.98 -25.23 -5.93
CA VAL A 88 5.75 -25.28 -7.18
C VAL A 88 6.68 -26.49 -7.20
N ARG A 89 7.47 -26.68 -6.14
CA ARG A 89 8.44 -27.77 -6.04
C ARG A 89 7.80 -29.15 -6.15
N THR A 90 6.58 -29.32 -5.60
CA THR A 90 5.93 -30.63 -5.48
C THR A 90 4.94 -30.94 -6.60
N SER A 91 4.18 -29.94 -7.06
CA SER A 91 3.07 -30.13 -8.00
C SER A 91 3.34 -29.54 -9.39
N TYR A 92 4.30 -28.62 -9.51
CA TYR A 92 4.61 -27.94 -10.78
C TYR A 92 6.12 -27.95 -11.09
N PRO A 93 6.77 -29.13 -11.19
CA PRO A 93 8.23 -29.26 -11.34
C PRO A 93 8.80 -28.65 -12.62
N ARG A 94 7.93 -28.24 -13.55
CA ARG A 94 8.27 -27.42 -14.72
C ARG A 94 8.88 -26.07 -14.32
N PHE A 95 8.45 -25.49 -13.19
CA PHE A 95 8.98 -24.23 -12.70
C PHE A 95 10.13 -24.47 -11.73
N SER A 96 11.24 -23.78 -11.96
CA SER A 96 12.40 -23.77 -11.06
C SER A 96 12.42 -22.46 -10.30
N VAL A 97 12.16 -22.53 -9.00
CA VAL A 97 12.18 -21.34 -8.13
C VAL A 97 13.62 -20.91 -7.90
N LEU A 98 13.94 -19.68 -8.29
CA LEU A 98 15.21 -19.01 -8.03
C LEU A 98 15.03 -17.95 -6.94
N PRO A 99 16.12 -17.53 -6.25
CA PRO A 99 16.07 -16.38 -5.36
C PRO A 99 15.67 -15.11 -6.09
N PHE A 100 15.01 -14.18 -5.38
CA PHE A 100 14.69 -12.86 -5.92
C PHE A 100 15.89 -11.92 -5.77
N ASP A 101 16.90 -12.13 -6.61
CA ASP A 101 18.15 -11.36 -6.64
C ASP A 101 18.46 -10.81 -8.05
N SER A 102 19.53 -10.02 -8.15
CA SER A 102 19.92 -9.41 -9.42
C SER A 102 20.44 -10.42 -10.45
N GLU A 103 21.02 -11.55 -9.99
CA GLU A 103 21.58 -12.58 -10.88
C GLU A 103 20.45 -13.35 -11.58
N ALA A 104 19.47 -13.82 -10.81
CA ALA A 104 18.29 -14.49 -11.34
C ALA A 104 17.52 -13.56 -12.30
N LEU A 105 17.33 -12.28 -11.93
CA LEU A 105 16.61 -11.31 -12.77
C LEU A 105 17.31 -11.02 -14.11
N ALA A 106 18.64 -11.12 -14.19
CA ALA A 106 19.38 -10.93 -15.44
C ALA A 106 19.02 -11.98 -16.51
N GLY A 107 18.60 -13.19 -16.09
CA GLY A 107 18.10 -14.25 -16.98
C GLY A 107 16.70 -13.99 -17.56
N LYS A 108 16.05 -12.89 -17.16
CA LYS A 108 14.65 -12.56 -17.48
C LYS A 108 13.69 -13.71 -17.15
N PRO A 109 13.61 -14.15 -15.88
CA PRO A 109 12.74 -15.23 -15.47
C PRO A 109 11.26 -14.82 -15.56
N VAL A 110 10.36 -15.78 -15.35
CA VAL A 110 8.98 -15.44 -14.99
C VAL A 110 8.97 -14.90 -13.57
N VAL A 111 8.26 -13.79 -13.36
CA VAL A 111 8.09 -13.17 -12.03
C VAL A 111 6.68 -13.47 -11.52
N LEU A 112 6.59 -14.01 -10.32
CA LEU A 112 5.34 -14.09 -9.57
C LEU A 112 5.16 -12.83 -8.73
N VAL A 113 4.03 -12.16 -8.94
CA VAL A 113 3.54 -11.03 -8.15
C VAL A 113 2.31 -11.49 -7.38
N GLY A 114 2.21 -11.15 -6.10
CA GLY A 114 1.07 -11.55 -5.28
C GLY A 114 0.66 -10.53 -4.22
N THR A 115 -0.64 -10.28 -4.12
CA THR A 115 -1.22 -9.45 -3.07
C THR A 115 -2.18 -10.23 -2.19
N PHE A 116 -2.17 -9.95 -0.89
CA PHE A 116 -3.09 -10.51 0.10
C PHE A 116 -3.72 -9.42 0.95
N THR A 117 -4.99 -9.13 0.72
CA THR A 117 -5.61 -7.90 1.26
C THR A 117 -6.97 -8.16 1.85
N ALA A 118 -7.21 -7.60 3.02
CA ALA A 118 -8.52 -7.59 3.65
C ALA A 118 -9.48 -6.74 2.80
N VAL A 119 -10.63 -7.30 2.43
CA VAL A 119 -11.63 -6.67 1.56
C VAL A 119 -13.01 -6.90 2.13
N ASN A 120 -13.95 -6.04 1.74
CA ASN A 120 -15.36 -6.42 1.81
C ASN A 120 -15.69 -7.34 0.63
N ASN A 121 -16.20 -8.54 0.91
CA ASN A 121 -16.42 -9.56 -0.11
C ASN A 121 -17.51 -9.18 -1.11
N GLN A 122 -18.47 -8.35 -0.70
CA GLN A 122 -19.51 -7.78 -1.56
C GLN A 122 -19.00 -6.64 -2.45
N GLY A 123 -17.75 -6.20 -2.27
CA GLY A 123 -17.15 -5.12 -3.05
C GLY A 123 -17.51 -3.71 -2.57
N ALA A 124 -18.14 -3.57 -1.40
CA ALA A 124 -18.42 -2.26 -0.81
C ALA A 124 -17.14 -1.64 -0.23
N ALA A 125 -16.75 -0.46 -0.71
CA ALA A 125 -15.52 0.22 -0.29
C ALA A 125 -15.48 0.45 1.23
N ASP A 126 -16.60 0.86 1.81
CA ASP A 126 -16.76 1.20 3.24
C ASP A 126 -17.37 0.05 4.07
N GLY A 127 -17.52 -1.13 3.46
CA GLY A 127 -18.06 -2.31 4.13
C GLY A 127 -17.05 -3.01 5.06
N PRO A 128 -17.52 -3.87 5.97
CA PRO A 128 -16.65 -4.66 6.84
C PRO A 128 -15.66 -5.49 6.02
N ARG A 129 -14.43 -5.62 6.51
CA ARG A 129 -13.38 -6.43 5.89
C ARG A 129 -13.56 -7.90 6.27
N ASP A 130 -14.53 -8.56 5.64
CA ASP A 130 -15.04 -9.90 5.96
C ASP A 130 -14.42 -11.03 5.13
N ALA A 131 -13.47 -10.73 4.24
CA ALA A 131 -12.68 -11.71 3.52
C ALA A 131 -11.28 -11.18 3.19
N TYR A 132 -10.35 -12.10 2.90
CA TYR A 132 -9.11 -11.75 2.23
C TYR A 132 -9.20 -12.07 0.73
N ARG A 133 -8.75 -11.14 -0.10
CA ARG A 133 -8.48 -11.38 -1.52
C ARG A 133 -7.04 -11.84 -1.70
N ILE A 134 -6.87 -13.04 -2.22
CA ILE A 134 -5.61 -13.51 -2.78
C ILE A 134 -5.63 -13.18 -4.27
N CYS A 135 -4.63 -12.44 -4.73
CA CYS A 135 -4.36 -12.24 -6.15
C CYS A 135 -2.92 -12.68 -6.41
N LEU A 136 -2.72 -13.52 -7.42
CA LEU A 136 -1.41 -13.96 -7.91
C LEU A 136 -1.36 -13.73 -9.42
N THR A 137 -0.21 -13.34 -9.94
CA THR A 137 0.02 -13.11 -11.37
C THR A 137 1.42 -13.59 -11.75
N LEU A 138 1.52 -14.30 -12.86
CA LEU A 138 2.79 -14.60 -13.51
C LEU A 138 3.00 -13.62 -14.65
N ALA A 139 4.15 -12.94 -14.63
CA ALA A 139 4.59 -12.02 -15.66
C ALA A 139 5.89 -12.55 -16.27
N ASP A 140 5.90 -12.82 -17.58
CA ASP A 140 7.08 -13.33 -18.27
C ASP A 140 7.93 -12.18 -18.82
N LEU A 141 9.13 -11.99 -18.26
CA LEU A 141 10.03 -10.91 -18.65
C LEU A 141 10.63 -11.11 -20.05
N LYS A 142 10.61 -12.33 -20.62
CA LYS A 142 11.09 -12.57 -21.99
C LYS A 142 10.07 -12.10 -23.02
N SER A 143 8.80 -12.47 -22.87
CA SER A 143 7.72 -12.03 -23.75
C SER A 143 7.14 -10.66 -23.39
N ASN A 144 7.52 -10.09 -22.24
CA ASN A 144 6.97 -8.85 -21.69
C ASN A 144 5.43 -8.89 -21.54
N SER A 145 4.89 -10.00 -21.06
CA SER A 145 3.44 -10.20 -20.96
C SER A 145 2.99 -10.87 -19.67
N VAL A 146 1.73 -10.62 -19.28
CA VAL A 146 1.04 -11.36 -18.23
C VAL A 146 0.59 -12.71 -18.79
N VAL A 147 1.14 -13.79 -18.25
CA VAL A 147 1.01 -15.16 -18.80
C VAL A 147 0.13 -16.08 -17.97
N SER A 148 -0.21 -15.69 -16.74
CA SER A 148 -1.21 -16.39 -15.92
C SER A 148 -1.70 -15.54 -14.76
N LYS A 149 -2.90 -15.86 -14.25
CA LYS A 149 -3.47 -15.26 -13.04
C LYS A 149 -4.19 -16.30 -12.20
N GLY A 150 -4.09 -16.16 -10.89
CA GLY A 150 -4.80 -16.95 -9.89
C GLY A 150 -5.44 -16.05 -8.85
N VAL A 151 -6.75 -16.17 -8.62
CA VAL A 151 -7.48 -15.32 -7.68
C VAL A 151 -8.43 -16.17 -6.85
N SER A 152 -8.49 -15.90 -5.54
CA SER A 152 -9.43 -16.55 -4.65
C SER A 152 -9.87 -15.63 -3.50
N ARG A 153 -10.79 -16.15 -2.68
CA ARG A 153 -11.24 -15.52 -1.43
C ARG A 153 -10.96 -16.44 -0.27
N ALA A 154 -10.21 -15.95 0.69
CA ALA A 154 -9.97 -16.63 1.95
C ALA A 154 -10.88 -16.02 3.03
N ARG A 155 -11.35 -16.86 3.96
CA ARG A 155 -11.96 -16.35 5.19
C ARG A 155 -10.90 -15.69 6.09
N THR A 156 -11.36 -14.95 7.10
CA THR A 156 -10.48 -14.14 7.95
C THR A 156 -9.90 -14.89 9.14
N GLU A 157 -10.48 -16.03 9.52
CA GLU A 157 -10.09 -16.76 10.74
C GLU A 157 -8.71 -17.38 10.61
N GLY A 158 -7.93 -17.31 11.70
CA GLY A 158 -6.60 -17.94 11.77
C GLY A 158 -5.52 -17.25 10.92
N VAL A 159 -5.80 -16.09 10.31
CA VAL A 159 -4.84 -15.35 9.50
C VAL A 159 -4.06 -14.33 10.35
N ASP A 160 -2.77 -14.57 10.53
CA ASP A 160 -1.84 -13.62 11.15
C ASP A 160 -1.32 -12.61 10.13
N THR A 161 -1.77 -11.36 10.25
CA THR A 161 -1.40 -10.24 9.36
C THR A 161 -0.45 -9.26 10.03
N THR A 162 0.18 -9.69 11.14
CA THR A 162 1.17 -8.89 11.83
C THR A 162 2.30 -8.48 10.87
N PRO A 163 2.63 -7.17 10.75
CA PRO A 163 3.69 -6.71 9.87
C PRO A 163 5.05 -7.27 10.28
N THR A 164 5.90 -7.53 9.30
CA THR A 164 7.30 -7.95 9.58
C THR A 164 8.06 -6.81 10.25
N GLN A 165 9.23 -7.12 10.84
CA GLN A 165 9.94 -6.18 11.71
C GLN A 165 10.27 -4.86 11.01
N TYR A 166 10.70 -4.90 9.74
CA TYR A 166 10.95 -3.70 8.95
C TYR A 166 9.70 -2.78 8.86
N TYR A 167 8.54 -3.34 8.52
CA TYR A 167 7.30 -2.57 8.37
C TYR A 167 6.70 -2.14 9.71
N ARG A 168 6.92 -2.93 10.77
CA ARG A 168 6.49 -2.57 12.13
C ARG A 168 7.23 -1.33 12.65
N ASP A 169 8.54 -1.28 12.41
CA ASP A 169 9.43 -0.21 12.86
C ASP A 169 9.33 1.05 11.99
N SER A 170 8.73 0.95 10.80
CA SER A 170 8.59 2.05 9.85
C SER A 170 7.88 3.25 10.48
N PRO A 171 8.47 4.47 10.41
CA PRO A 171 7.96 5.64 11.15
C PRO A 171 6.74 6.27 10.48
N LEU A 172 6.55 5.99 9.20
CA LEU A 172 5.49 6.54 8.38
C LEU A 172 5.11 5.56 7.29
N TRP A 173 3.92 5.78 6.75
CA TRP A 173 3.45 5.20 5.51
C TRP A 173 3.20 6.32 4.51
N ALA A 174 3.48 6.04 3.25
CA ALA A 174 3.11 6.92 2.16
C ALA A 174 2.85 6.06 0.93
N LYS A 175 1.85 6.46 0.16
CA LYS A 175 1.55 5.83 -1.11
C LYS A 175 2.68 6.12 -2.09
N ASP A 176 3.11 5.12 -2.86
CA ASP A 176 4.20 5.29 -3.81
C ASP A 176 4.00 4.56 -5.12
N GLN A 177 4.61 5.11 -6.16
CA GLN A 177 4.42 4.61 -7.52
C GLN A 177 4.93 3.18 -7.70
N ALA A 178 5.97 2.78 -6.95
CA ALA A 178 6.52 1.44 -7.03
C ALA A 178 5.54 0.38 -6.51
N THR A 179 4.91 0.67 -5.37
CA THR A 179 3.88 -0.15 -4.73
C THR A 179 2.62 -0.18 -5.58
N ASP A 180 2.20 0.97 -6.12
CA ASP A 180 1.06 1.04 -7.04
C ASP A 180 1.29 0.21 -8.30
N ALA A 181 2.48 0.28 -8.90
CA ALA A 181 2.82 -0.51 -10.08
C ALA A 181 2.79 -2.02 -9.76
N TYR A 182 3.32 -2.44 -8.61
CA TYR A 182 3.22 -3.83 -8.15
C TYR A 182 1.76 -4.28 -8.00
N ILE A 183 0.94 -3.50 -7.29
CA ILE A 183 -0.48 -3.81 -7.05
C ILE A 183 -1.25 -3.87 -8.37
N LYS A 184 -0.99 -2.92 -9.28
CA LYS A 184 -1.59 -2.87 -10.61
C LYS A 184 -1.24 -4.11 -11.43
N THR A 185 0.00 -4.61 -11.38
CA THR A 185 0.39 -5.86 -12.05
C THR A 185 -0.50 -7.02 -11.61
N CYS A 186 -0.88 -7.10 -10.34
CA CYS A 186 -1.80 -8.14 -9.89
C CYS A 186 -3.27 -7.83 -10.21
N GLN A 187 -3.75 -6.65 -9.83
CA GLN A 187 -5.19 -6.37 -9.73
C GLN A 187 -5.76 -5.60 -10.93
N GLY A 188 -4.89 -4.97 -11.74
CA GLY A 188 -5.28 -4.09 -12.85
C GLY A 188 -4.99 -4.64 -14.25
N THR A 189 -4.26 -5.76 -14.38
CA THR A 189 -3.92 -6.38 -15.66
C THR A 189 -4.79 -7.60 -15.98
N LYS A 190 -4.91 -7.90 -17.27
CA LYS A 190 -5.54 -9.09 -17.84
C LYS A 190 -4.49 -10.01 -18.45
N LEU A 191 -4.89 -11.24 -18.74
CA LEU A 191 -4.05 -12.20 -19.46
C LEU A 191 -3.68 -11.63 -20.83
N GLY A 192 -2.39 -11.68 -21.18
CA GLY A 192 -1.83 -11.14 -22.43
C GLY A 192 -1.48 -9.66 -22.39
N ASP A 193 -1.85 -8.91 -21.35
CA ASP A 193 -1.45 -7.52 -21.22
C ASP A 193 0.07 -7.40 -21.09
N ALA A 194 0.63 -6.31 -21.63
CA ALA A 194 2.04 -5.99 -21.44
C ALA A 194 2.35 -5.69 -19.97
N ILE A 195 3.55 -6.05 -19.51
CA ILE A 195 3.99 -5.71 -18.16
C ILE A 195 4.20 -4.19 -18.07
N ASP A 196 3.80 -3.59 -16.94
CA ASP A 196 4.01 -2.16 -16.71
C ASP A 196 5.52 -1.84 -16.77
N PRO A 197 5.98 -0.95 -17.67
CA PRO A 197 7.41 -0.68 -17.81
C PRO A 197 8.01 -0.07 -16.54
N GLY A 198 7.21 0.67 -15.78
CA GLY A 198 7.63 1.19 -14.48
C GLY A 198 7.84 0.07 -13.45
N TYR A 199 7.07 -1.01 -13.51
CA TYR A 199 7.32 -2.17 -12.66
C TYR A 199 8.63 -2.87 -13.05
N VAL A 200 8.85 -3.13 -14.36
CA VAL A 200 10.04 -3.82 -14.86
C VAL A 200 11.33 -3.06 -14.54
N GLU A 201 11.35 -1.74 -14.76
CA GLU A 201 12.53 -0.89 -14.47
C GLU A 201 12.98 -0.97 -13.01
N ARG A 202 12.05 -1.24 -12.09
CA ARG A 202 12.30 -1.27 -10.63
C ARG A 202 12.75 -2.63 -10.12
N LEU A 203 12.66 -3.71 -10.91
CA LEU A 203 12.88 -5.08 -10.41
C LEU A 203 14.27 -5.28 -9.79
N THR A 204 15.33 -4.81 -10.44
CA THR A 204 16.70 -4.93 -9.91
C THR A 204 16.87 -4.13 -8.61
N ALA A 205 16.28 -2.95 -8.52
CA ALA A 205 16.27 -2.18 -7.27
C ALA A 205 15.47 -2.90 -6.17
N ASN A 206 14.32 -3.50 -6.52
CA ASN A 206 13.48 -4.26 -5.60
C ASN A 206 14.20 -5.47 -5.00
N ALA A 207 15.02 -6.16 -5.78
CA ALA A 207 15.86 -7.26 -5.29
C ALA A 207 16.81 -6.77 -4.19
N LEU A 208 17.57 -5.69 -4.42
CA LEU A 208 18.44 -5.12 -3.39
C LEU A 208 17.67 -4.55 -2.19
N ILE A 209 16.48 -3.99 -2.42
CA ILE A 209 15.60 -3.55 -1.32
C ILE A 209 15.20 -4.74 -0.46
N ASN A 210 14.86 -5.87 -1.07
CA ASN A 210 14.52 -7.11 -0.35
C ASN A 210 15.72 -7.61 0.47
N ASP A 211 16.92 -7.63 -0.09
CA ASP A 211 18.14 -7.98 0.65
C ASP A 211 18.37 -7.05 1.84
N GLY A 212 18.16 -5.73 1.64
CA GLY A 212 18.22 -4.74 2.71
C GLY A 212 17.19 -4.96 3.81
N ILE A 213 15.96 -5.36 3.46
CA ILE A 213 14.90 -5.71 4.42
C ILE A 213 15.32 -6.94 5.22
N LEU A 214 15.73 -8.02 4.56
CA LEU A 214 16.15 -9.25 5.23
C LEU A 214 17.36 -9.01 6.15
N ALA A 215 18.35 -8.23 5.71
CA ALA A 215 19.49 -7.83 6.53
C ALA A 215 19.05 -7.00 7.75
N TYR A 216 18.12 -6.05 7.59
CA TYR A 216 17.60 -5.25 8.71
C TYR A 216 16.91 -6.14 9.76
N GLU A 217 16.04 -7.05 9.31
CA GLU A 217 15.27 -7.91 10.20
C GLU A 217 16.12 -8.96 10.93
N THR A 218 17.26 -9.34 10.34
CA THR A 218 18.28 -10.19 10.96
C THR A 218 19.35 -9.39 11.71
N GLN A 219 19.13 -8.09 11.92
CA GLN A 219 19.98 -7.17 12.68
C GLN A 219 21.36 -6.87 12.06
N HIS A 220 21.56 -7.22 10.79
CA HIS A 220 22.74 -6.87 10.01
C HIS A 220 22.62 -5.43 9.47
N PHE A 221 22.53 -4.44 10.38
CA PHE A 221 22.16 -3.06 10.02
C PHE A 221 23.16 -2.37 9.08
N ARG A 222 24.46 -2.70 9.15
CA ARG A 222 25.47 -2.14 8.23
C ARG A 222 25.26 -2.63 6.80
N GLU A 223 25.01 -3.93 6.63
CA GLU A 223 24.72 -4.55 5.33
C GLU A 223 23.38 -4.04 4.80
N ALA A 224 22.36 -3.95 5.65
CA ALA A 224 21.07 -3.36 5.28
C ALA A 224 21.24 -1.94 4.71
N LEU A 225 21.99 -1.07 5.41
CA LEU A 225 22.29 0.28 4.94
C LEU A 225 23.05 0.29 3.61
N ALA A 226 23.97 -0.66 3.40
CA ALA A 226 24.70 -0.79 2.14
C ALA A 226 23.77 -1.18 0.98
N PHE A 227 22.87 -2.13 1.19
CA PHE A 227 21.85 -2.52 0.20
C PHE A 227 20.94 -1.36 -0.18
N TYR A 228 20.41 -0.60 0.79
CA TYR A 228 19.57 0.57 0.48
C TYR A 228 20.33 1.64 -0.32
N ARG A 229 21.60 1.90 0.02
CA ARG A 229 22.45 2.84 -0.72
C ARG A 229 22.76 2.34 -2.14
N ALA A 230 22.94 1.05 -2.34
CA ALA A 230 23.14 0.45 -3.66
C ALA A 230 21.85 0.54 -4.49
N ALA A 231 20.70 0.16 -3.91
CA ALA A 231 19.40 0.26 -4.55
C ALA A 231 19.09 1.69 -5.00
N ARG A 232 19.38 2.70 -4.16
CA ARG A 232 19.15 4.12 -4.47
C ARG A 232 19.87 4.60 -5.75
N LYS A 233 21.00 3.98 -6.11
CA LYS A 233 21.77 4.33 -7.31
C LYS A 233 21.22 3.72 -8.60
N LEU A 234 20.29 2.77 -8.49
CA LEU A 234 19.70 2.09 -9.64
C LEU A 234 18.48 2.85 -10.18
N PRO A 235 18.15 2.69 -11.47
CA PRO A 235 16.86 3.09 -12.00
C PRO A 235 15.71 2.57 -11.15
N GLY A 236 14.74 3.43 -10.85
CA GLY A 236 13.61 3.05 -10.00
C GLY A 236 13.95 2.82 -8.52
N GLY A 237 15.18 3.12 -8.07
CA GLY A 237 15.64 2.94 -6.69
C GLY A 237 15.18 4.01 -5.68
N GLU A 238 14.69 5.15 -6.15
CA GLU A 238 14.17 6.24 -5.31
C GLU A 238 12.75 5.92 -4.77
N GLN A 239 12.63 4.82 -4.03
CA GLN A 239 11.37 4.32 -3.43
C GLN A 239 11.30 4.62 -1.92
N HIS A 240 10.09 4.60 -1.33
CA HIS A 240 9.99 4.79 0.12
C HIS A 240 10.65 3.68 0.90
N ARG A 241 10.59 2.44 0.41
CA ARG A 241 11.27 1.32 1.08
C ARG A 241 12.77 1.56 1.23
N VAL A 242 13.41 2.25 0.29
CA VAL A 242 14.83 2.65 0.40
C VAL A 242 15.02 3.76 1.44
N ARG A 243 14.17 4.78 1.43
CA ARG A 243 14.26 5.92 2.36
C ARG A 243 13.97 5.49 3.81
N ILE A 244 12.90 4.73 4.02
CA ILE A 244 12.55 4.11 5.30
C ILE A 244 13.68 3.19 5.75
N GLY A 245 14.18 2.31 4.87
CA GLY A 245 15.27 1.40 5.22
C GLY A 245 16.55 2.10 5.62
N THR A 246 16.92 3.15 4.90
CA THR A 246 18.05 4.02 5.24
C THR A 246 17.85 4.66 6.62
N TYR A 247 16.67 5.22 6.89
CA TYR A 247 16.33 5.80 8.20
C TYR A 247 16.44 4.76 9.33
N LEU A 248 15.84 3.59 9.15
CA LEU A 248 15.81 2.52 10.15
C LEU A 248 17.22 2.00 10.46
N ALA A 249 18.00 1.68 9.41
CA ALA A 249 19.35 1.18 9.58
C ALA A 249 20.28 2.26 10.18
N ALA A 250 20.15 3.52 9.75
CA ALA A 250 20.91 4.65 10.32
C ALA A 250 20.59 4.86 11.81
N SER A 251 19.31 4.77 12.19
CA SER A 251 18.87 4.85 13.59
C SER A 251 19.52 3.75 14.44
N LYS A 252 19.48 2.49 13.99
CA LYS A 252 20.11 1.36 14.69
C LYS A 252 21.64 1.46 14.79
N LEU A 253 22.27 2.16 13.85
CA LEU A 253 23.72 2.44 13.83
C LEU A 253 24.11 3.75 14.53
N ALA A 254 23.16 4.44 15.18
CA ALA A 254 23.36 5.76 15.79
C ALA A 254 23.94 6.82 14.84
N ARG A 255 23.64 6.73 13.54
CA ARG A 255 24.07 7.68 12.50
C ARG A 255 23.05 8.80 12.37
N ARG A 256 23.18 9.81 13.25
CA ARG A 256 22.19 10.89 13.39
C ARG A 256 21.98 11.70 12.11
N GLU A 257 23.06 12.04 11.39
CA GLU A 257 22.97 12.82 10.15
C GLU A 257 22.20 12.05 9.06
N ASP A 258 22.64 10.82 8.75
CA ASP A 258 21.94 9.92 7.83
C ASP A 258 20.45 9.73 8.19
N MET A 259 20.14 9.63 9.49
CA MET A 259 18.76 9.49 9.97
C MET A 259 17.93 10.74 9.68
N VAL A 260 18.46 11.93 9.97
CA VAL A 260 17.77 13.21 9.72
C VAL A 260 17.56 13.44 8.23
N ASP A 261 18.58 13.15 7.42
CA ASP A 261 18.51 13.30 5.96
C ASP A 261 17.50 12.33 5.35
N ALA A 262 17.56 11.04 5.71
CA ALA A 262 16.65 10.04 5.19
C ALA A 262 15.19 10.30 5.61
N PHE A 263 14.96 10.74 6.86
CA PHE A 263 13.62 11.13 7.30
C PHE A 263 13.15 12.38 6.55
N GLY A 264 14.02 13.35 6.40
CA GLY A 264 13.72 14.57 5.66
C GLY A 264 13.33 14.34 4.21
N ASP A 265 14.03 13.44 3.52
CA ASP A 265 13.69 12.98 2.17
C ASP A 265 12.28 12.34 2.10
N LEU A 266 11.86 11.60 3.15
CA LEU A 266 10.50 11.05 3.24
C LEU A 266 9.45 12.17 3.34
N ILE A 267 9.73 13.20 4.14
CA ILE A 267 8.84 14.35 4.28
C ILE A 267 8.73 15.12 2.97
N ASP A 268 9.85 15.40 2.29
CA ASP A 268 9.84 16.12 1.03
C ASP A 268 9.03 15.40 -0.03
N TYR A 269 9.18 14.07 -0.12
CA TYR A 269 8.38 13.25 -1.00
C TYR A 269 6.89 13.34 -0.63
N GLY A 270 6.53 13.07 0.63
CA GLY A 270 5.13 13.09 1.07
C GLY A 270 4.44 14.43 0.83
N LEU A 271 5.17 15.55 1.01
CA LEU A 271 4.70 16.90 0.69
C LEU A 271 4.56 17.14 -0.82
N SER A 272 5.33 16.46 -1.67
CA SER A 272 5.17 16.55 -3.14
C SER A 272 4.04 15.69 -3.69
N THR A 273 3.59 14.69 -2.92
CA THR A 273 2.47 13.81 -3.27
C THR A 273 1.22 14.07 -2.45
N ASP A 274 1.15 15.26 -1.83
CA ASP A 274 0.05 15.80 -1.02
C ASP A 274 -0.39 14.97 0.19
N ARG A 275 0.31 13.88 0.52
CA ARG A 275 -0.05 12.97 1.62
C ARG A 275 1.17 12.36 2.27
N LEU A 276 1.23 12.51 3.58
CA LEU A 276 2.21 11.89 4.45
C LEU A 276 1.50 11.32 5.68
N MET A 277 1.70 10.04 6.00
CA MET A 277 1.05 9.42 7.15
C MET A 277 2.08 8.99 8.19
N VAL A 278 2.21 9.74 9.27
CA VAL A 278 3.19 9.46 10.32
C VAL A 278 2.55 8.66 11.44
N LYS A 279 3.24 7.61 11.89
CA LYS A 279 2.80 6.73 12.96
C LYS A 279 3.11 7.35 14.31
N LEU A 280 2.21 8.21 14.79
CA LEU A 280 2.24 8.77 16.14
C LEU A 280 1.26 8.01 17.04
N LEU A 281 1.78 7.19 17.96
CA LEU A 281 0.98 6.37 18.87
C LEU A 281 0.57 7.14 20.13
N PHE A 282 -0.72 7.07 20.45
CA PHE A 282 -1.36 7.74 21.59
C PHE A 282 -1.86 6.72 22.62
N LYS A 283 -1.94 7.12 23.88
CA LYS A 283 -2.60 6.31 24.92
C LYS A 283 -4.09 6.14 24.56
N PRO A 284 -4.69 4.98 24.89
CA PRO A 284 -6.12 4.76 24.67
C PRO A 284 -6.99 5.88 25.24
N GLY A 285 -7.93 6.39 24.44
CA GLY A 285 -8.88 7.42 24.88
C GLY A 285 -8.30 8.81 25.16
N THR A 286 -7.01 9.07 24.93
CA THR A 286 -6.38 10.38 25.22
C THR A 286 -5.66 10.98 24.03
N THR A 287 -5.24 12.24 24.18
CA THR A 287 -4.35 12.97 23.25
C THR A 287 -2.87 12.84 23.61
N GLN A 288 -2.52 12.15 24.69
CA GLN A 288 -1.12 11.97 25.10
C GLN A 288 -0.47 10.85 24.30
N PHE A 289 0.80 11.02 23.92
CA PHE A 289 1.60 9.92 23.39
C PHE A 289 1.76 8.80 24.43
N ILE A 290 1.99 7.58 23.96
CA ILE A 290 2.23 6.43 24.84
C ILE A 290 3.47 6.61 25.73
N ASP A 291 3.48 6.00 26.91
CA ASP A 291 4.62 6.03 27.84
C ASP A 291 5.69 4.98 27.45
N ASP A 292 6.09 4.97 26.18
CA ASP A 292 7.16 4.12 25.67
C ASP A 292 8.23 4.98 25.01
N ARG A 293 9.37 5.12 25.70
CA ARG A 293 10.48 5.94 25.21
C ARG A 293 11.09 5.36 23.94
N GLN A 294 11.11 4.04 23.75
CA GLN A 294 11.69 3.44 22.55
C GLN A 294 10.90 3.83 21.29
N ILE A 295 9.60 4.07 21.45
CA ILE A 295 8.72 4.49 20.35
C ILE A 295 8.68 6.01 20.22
N THR A 296 8.64 6.75 21.34
CA THR A 296 8.39 8.21 21.33
C THR A 296 9.65 9.07 21.22
N GLU A 297 10.84 8.53 21.50
CA GLU A 297 12.11 9.25 21.40
C GLU A 297 12.36 9.95 20.05
N PRO A 298 12.00 9.38 18.88
CA PRO A 298 12.22 10.07 17.60
C PRO A 298 11.16 11.14 17.27
N TYR A 299 10.02 11.20 17.97
CA TYR A 299 8.91 12.10 17.61
C TYR A 299 9.29 13.59 17.58
N PRO A 300 10.06 14.14 18.53
CA PRO A 300 10.48 15.54 18.46
C PRO A 300 11.28 15.86 17.19
N MET A 301 12.15 14.95 16.75
CA MET A 301 12.89 15.11 15.50
C MET A 301 11.95 15.07 14.30
N TRP A 302 11.01 14.12 14.26
CA TRP A 302 10.03 14.00 13.17
C TRP A 302 9.18 15.27 13.04
N LEU A 303 8.60 15.73 14.14
CA LEU A 303 7.75 16.92 14.16
C LEU A 303 8.55 18.18 13.75
N SER A 304 9.79 18.30 14.21
CA SER A 304 10.68 19.40 13.79
C SER A 304 10.97 19.39 12.29
N GLN A 305 11.26 18.21 11.71
CA GLN A 305 11.47 18.06 10.26
C GLN A 305 10.21 18.39 9.46
N ILE A 306 9.04 17.92 9.89
CA ILE A 306 7.76 18.23 9.25
C ILE A 306 7.51 19.73 9.26
N ALA A 307 7.62 20.40 10.42
CA ALA A 307 7.41 21.83 10.55
C ALA A 307 8.38 22.63 9.65
N THR A 308 9.66 22.27 9.68
CA THR A 308 10.73 22.97 8.94
C THR A 308 10.55 22.83 7.43
N ARG A 309 10.34 21.61 6.93
CA ARG A 309 10.23 21.33 5.49
C ARG A 309 8.92 21.85 4.90
N SER A 310 7.83 21.78 5.65
CA SER A 310 6.53 22.37 5.24
C SER A 310 6.63 23.89 5.10
N ARG A 311 7.35 24.55 6.01
CA ARG A 311 7.65 25.99 5.90
C ARG A 311 8.52 26.29 4.67
N GLN A 312 9.60 25.55 4.46
CA GLN A 312 10.52 25.74 3.34
C GLN A 312 9.82 25.56 1.98
N LYS A 313 8.91 24.58 1.87
CA LYS A 313 8.09 24.38 0.66
C LYS A 313 6.95 25.37 0.52
N GLY A 314 6.65 26.18 1.53
CA GLY A 314 5.45 27.00 1.54
C GLY A 314 4.18 26.13 1.41
N ALA A 315 4.11 24.97 2.06
CA ALA A 315 2.92 24.11 2.05
C ALA A 315 1.91 24.55 3.12
N CYS A 316 0.62 24.56 2.80
CA CYS A 316 -0.46 24.60 3.80
C CYS A 316 -0.86 23.16 4.14
N LEU A 317 -1.11 22.86 5.42
CA LEU A 317 -1.34 21.50 5.90
C LEU A 317 -2.70 21.32 6.58
N GLU A 318 -3.41 20.27 6.22
CA GLU A 318 -4.45 19.67 7.05
C GLU A 318 -3.83 18.51 7.84
N ILE A 319 -3.78 18.66 9.17
CA ILE A 319 -3.40 17.59 10.10
C ILE A 319 -4.66 16.78 10.38
N VAL A 320 -4.69 15.53 9.97
CA VAL A 320 -5.84 14.64 10.08
C VAL A 320 -5.55 13.54 11.09
N GLY A 321 -6.36 13.47 12.14
CA GLY A 321 -6.32 12.36 13.08
C GLY A 321 -7.16 11.19 12.59
N HIS A 322 -6.67 9.98 12.85
CA HIS A 322 -7.38 8.73 12.57
C HIS A 322 -7.44 7.85 13.84
N THR A 323 -8.49 7.04 13.95
CA THR A 323 -8.66 6.04 15.02
C THR A 323 -8.96 4.69 14.40
N SER A 324 -8.76 3.62 15.16
CA SER A 324 -9.30 2.33 14.76
C SER A 324 -10.84 2.30 14.87
N HIS A 325 -11.43 1.19 14.40
CA HIS A 325 -12.88 1.00 14.34
C HIS A 325 -13.52 0.76 15.71
N THR A 326 -12.74 0.55 16.77
CA THR A 326 -13.27 0.24 18.10
C THR A 326 -13.81 1.47 18.81
N GLY A 327 -14.95 1.31 19.47
CA GLY A 327 -15.64 2.36 20.21
C GLY A 327 -16.74 3.05 19.40
N LEU A 328 -17.36 4.05 20.02
CA LEU A 328 -18.48 4.78 19.41
C LEU A 328 -17.97 5.75 18.32
N PRO A 329 -18.62 5.82 17.14
CA PRO A 329 -18.19 6.69 16.03
C PRO A 329 -18.01 8.15 16.43
N GLN A 330 -18.95 8.72 17.18
CA GLN A 330 -18.88 10.11 17.64
C GLN A 330 -17.69 10.38 18.58
N VAL A 331 -17.33 9.38 19.40
CA VAL A 331 -16.17 9.49 20.30
C VAL A 331 -14.87 9.46 19.49
N ASN A 332 -14.80 8.56 18.49
CA ASN A 332 -13.66 8.43 17.59
C ASN A 332 -13.44 9.68 16.73
N ASP A 333 -14.52 10.31 16.26
CA ASP A 333 -14.47 11.57 15.52
C ASP A 333 -13.90 12.71 16.37
N ARG A 334 -14.40 12.86 17.59
CA ARG A 334 -13.92 13.89 18.51
C ARG A 334 -12.46 13.62 18.92
N LEU A 335 -12.12 12.38 19.26
CA LEU A 335 -10.79 12.01 19.73
C LEU A 335 -9.73 12.20 18.64
N SER A 336 -10.04 11.80 17.40
CA SER A 336 -9.13 12.03 16.27
C SER A 336 -8.87 13.52 16.04
N ALA A 337 -9.90 14.36 16.07
CA ALA A 337 -9.74 15.81 15.91
C ALA A 337 -8.87 16.42 17.04
N LEU A 338 -9.07 15.99 18.28
CA LEU A 338 -8.26 16.46 19.42
C LEU A 338 -6.79 16.03 19.31
N ARG A 339 -6.52 14.82 18.82
CA ARG A 339 -5.15 14.34 18.56
C ARG A 339 -4.47 15.13 17.43
N ALA A 340 -5.21 15.44 16.37
CA ALA A 340 -4.73 16.30 15.30
C ALA A 340 -4.39 17.70 15.80
N GLN A 341 -5.26 18.31 16.61
CA GLN A 341 -5.01 19.62 17.22
C GLN A 341 -3.77 19.60 18.10
N PHE A 342 -3.62 18.58 18.95
CA PHE A 342 -2.43 18.43 19.78
C PHE A 342 -1.14 18.36 18.95
N VAL A 343 -1.13 17.59 17.85
CA VAL A 343 0.03 17.52 16.96
C VAL A 343 0.29 18.86 16.25
N MET A 344 -0.77 19.55 15.81
CA MET A 344 -0.66 20.90 15.25
C MET A 344 -0.01 21.87 16.25
N ASP A 345 -0.42 21.86 17.52
CA ASP A 345 0.15 22.72 18.57
C ASP A 345 1.65 22.43 18.80
N LEU A 346 2.06 21.16 18.72
CA LEU A 346 3.47 20.78 18.78
C LEU A 346 4.27 21.31 17.58
N LEU A 347 3.72 21.23 16.36
CA LEU A 347 4.37 21.80 15.17
C LEU A 347 4.51 23.33 15.28
N LEU A 348 3.48 24.00 15.80
CA LEU A 348 3.50 25.46 16.00
C LEU A 348 4.49 25.91 17.06
N THR A 349 4.87 25.04 18.00
CA THR A 349 5.96 25.33 18.95
C THR A 349 7.30 25.53 18.23
N GLY A 350 7.56 24.75 17.17
CA GLY A 350 8.77 24.87 16.35
C GLY A 350 8.66 25.85 15.17
N ALA A 351 7.43 26.21 14.76
CA ALA A 351 7.17 27.15 13.67
C ALA A 351 5.92 28.02 13.93
N PRO A 352 5.98 29.00 14.86
CA PRO A 352 4.82 29.81 15.26
C PRO A 352 4.17 30.56 14.09
N ASP A 353 4.97 31.03 13.14
CA ASP A 353 4.53 31.80 11.96
C ASP A 353 3.64 30.98 10.99
N ASN A 354 3.56 29.66 11.17
CA ASN A 354 2.74 28.78 10.32
C ASN A 354 1.28 28.67 10.79
N ARG A 355 0.83 29.36 11.84
CA ARG A 355 -0.52 29.19 12.39
C ARG A 355 -1.64 29.40 11.37
N GLY A 356 -1.50 30.36 10.47
CA GLY A 356 -2.48 30.61 9.39
C GLY A 356 -2.41 29.60 8.22
N ARG A 357 -1.50 28.63 8.28
CA ARG A 357 -1.18 27.68 7.19
C ARG A 357 -1.45 26.23 7.59
N MET A 358 -2.08 26.02 8.73
CA MET A 358 -2.36 24.70 9.30
C MET A 358 -3.79 24.64 9.83
N ILE A 359 -4.47 23.53 9.59
CA ILE A 359 -5.76 23.21 10.22
C ILE A 359 -5.71 21.78 10.77
N ALA A 360 -6.53 21.49 11.79
CA ALA A 360 -6.65 20.16 12.37
C ALA A 360 -8.06 19.60 12.16
N THR A 361 -8.17 18.36 11.68
CA THR A 361 -9.45 17.67 11.47
C THR A 361 -9.40 16.23 11.99
N GLY A 362 -10.58 15.66 12.27
CA GLY A 362 -10.74 14.27 12.68
C GLY A 362 -11.53 13.46 11.66
N ARG A 363 -11.06 12.25 11.35
CA ARG A 363 -11.76 11.31 10.47
C ARG A 363 -12.26 10.06 11.18
N GLY A 364 -12.00 9.92 12.48
CA GLY A 364 -12.32 8.70 13.22
C GLY A 364 -11.76 7.49 12.48
N PHE A 365 -12.59 6.49 12.23
CA PHE A 365 -12.25 5.29 11.45
C PHE A 365 -12.74 5.30 10.00
N ARG A 366 -13.30 6.42 9.51
CA ARG A 366 -13.89 6.51 8.15
C ARG A 366 -12.88 6.31 7.03
N GLU A 367 -11.61 6.58 7.30
CA GLU A 367 -10.51 6.49 6.34
C GLU A 367 -9.48 5.43 6.79
N ASN A 368 -9.93 4.33 7.41
CA ASN A 368 -9.05 3.20 7.74
C ASN A 368 -8.42 2.59 6.48
N LEU A 369 -7.12 2.31 6.55
CA LEU A 369 -6.36 1.70 5.46
C LEU A 369 -6.52 0.18 5.48
N VAL A 370 -6.32 -0.44 6.64
CA VAL A 370 -6.42 -1.90 6.80
C VAL A 370 -7.85 -2.26 7.19
N GLY A 371 -8.36 -1.67 8.27
CA GLY A 371 -9.76 -1.71 8.63
C GLY A 371 -10.25 -3.08 9.10
N THR A 372 -9.38 -3.95 9.62
CA THR A 372 -9.82 -5.28 10.11
C THR A 372 -10.50 -5.21 11.47
N GLY A 373 -10.22 -4.18 12.27
CA GLY A 373 -10.80 -3.97 13.59
C GLY A 373 -10.19 -4.85 14.68
N LYS A 374 -9.02 -5.45 14.44
CA LYS A 374 -8.27 -6.27 15.39
C LYS A 374 -7.59 -5.46 16.48
N ASP A 375 -7.36 -4.16 16.22
CA ASP A 375 -6.69 -3.22 17.13
C ASP A 375 -5.27 -3.59 17.57
N ASP A 376 -4.65 -4.56 16.92
CA ASP A 376 -3.28 -4.99 17.21
C ASP A 376 -2.25 -4.27 16.30
N ALA A 377 -1.10 -4.91 16.09
CA ALA A 377 -0.05 -4.39 15.22
C ALA A 377 -0.41 -4.40 13.72
N SER A 378 -1.33 -5.28 13.29
CA SER A 378 -1.81 -5.36 11.90
C SER A 378 -2.63 -4.13 11.48
N ASP A 379 -3.39 -3.55 12.41
CA ASP A 379 -4.17 -2.32 12.18
C ASP A 379 -3.46 -1.06 12.70
N ALA A 380 -2.16 -1.12 13.01
CA ALA A 380 -1.46 0.03 13.59
C ALA A 380 -1.45 1.26 12.67
N LEU A 381 -1.57 1.08 11.35
CA LEU A 381 -1.69 2.17 10.37
C LEU A 381 -3.04 2.89 10.42
N ASP A 382 -4.08 2.29 11.01
CA ASP A 382 -5.38 2.96 11.19
C ASP A 382 -5.33 3.98 12.34
N ARG A 383 -4.37 3.83 13.27
CA ARG A 383 -4.13 4.75 14.39
C ARG A 383 -2.96 5.66 14.07
N ARG A 384 -3.17 6.61 13.16
CA ARG A 384 -2.13 7.48 12.60
C ARG A 384 -2.50 8.96 12.64
N VAL A 385 -1.51 9.79 12.34
CA VAL A 385 -1.71 11.20 12.00
C VAL A 385 -1.25 11.40 10.56
N GLU A 386 -2.13 11.94 9.75
CA GLU A 386 -1.87 12.25 8.35
C GLU A 386 -1.68 13.76 8.18
N PHE A 387 -0.72 14.14 7.35
CA PHE A 387 -0.45 15.50 6.93
C PHE A 387 -0.80 15.59 5.46
N LYS A 388 -1.92 16.24 5.15
CA LYS A 388 -2.38 16.48 3.77
C LYS A 388 -1.96 17.88 3.35
N VAL A 389 -1.39 18.03 2.15
CA VAL A 389 -1.14 19.35 1.58
C VAL A 389 -2.45 19.89 1.02
N ILE A 390 -2.79 21.11 1.40
CA ILE A 390 -4.03 21.80 1.01
C ILE A 390 -3.71 23.16 0.39
N GLY A 391 -4.70 23.74 -0.27
CA GLY A 391 -4.64 25.14 -0.70
C GLY A 391 -4.51 26.07 0.50
N CYS A 392 -3.66 27.08 0.35
CA CYS A 392 -3.74 28.32 1.11
C CYS A 392 -4.79 29.22 0.42
#